data_AF-A0A8B6GTU2-F1
#
_entry.id   AF-A0A8B6GTU2-F1
#
_cell.length_a   1.000
_cell.length_b   1.000
_cell.length_c   1.000
_cell.angle_alpha   90.00
_cell.angle_beta   90.00
_cell.angle_gamma   90.00
#
_symmetry.space_group_name_H-M   'P 1'
#
loop_
_entity.id
_entity.type
_entity.pdbx_description
1 polymer ?
#
loop_
_entity_poly.entity_id
_entity_poly.type
_entity_poly.pdbx_seq_one_letter_code
_entity_poly.pdbx_strand_id
1 'polypeptide(L)'
;MATTTENPFQRLVQTANIGGKDYKFFNLSALNDPRYQKLPYSIRVLLESAIRNCDDFQVLPKDVEHILDWEKNQTKNVEIPFKPARVILQDFTGVPAVVDFAAMRDAVKRLGGDPQKINPVCPADLVIDHSIQVDVSRSTLRFSPNPGGGQPKCLNCEGPCSDKICPFHGHKTSSADALEQNQELEFTRNKERFVFLKWGARALKNMLIVPPGSGIVHQVNLEFLARVVFNDNGTLYPDSLVGTDSHTTMINGLGVVGWGVGGIEAEAVMLGQSI
;
A
#
# COMPACT_ATOMS: atom_id res chain seq x y z
N MET A 1 28.97 -15.89 -9.79
CA MET A 1 28.39 -16.34 -8.51
C MET A 1 28.65 -15.24 -7.51
N ALA A 2 27.64 -14.45 -7.15
CA ALA A 2 27.81 -13.45 -6.09
C ALA A 2 28.02 -14.24 -4.79
N THR A 3 29.17 -14.08 -4.16
CA THR A 3 29.39 -14.50 -2.78
C THR A 3 28.33 -13.78 -1.94
N THR A 4 27.36 -14.50 -1.41
CA THR A 4 26.44 -13.96 -0.40
C THR A 4 27.27 -13.62 0.83
N THR A 5 27.73 -12.38 0.91
CA THR A 5 28.29 -11.81 2.13
C THR A 5 27.21 -11.91 3.20
N GLU A 6 27.49 -12.67 4.26
CA GLU A 6 26.57 -12.76 5.39
C GLU A 6 26.37 -11.37 6.01
N ASN A 7 25.14 -11.06 6.41
CA ASN A 7 24.82 -9.78 7.04
C ASN A 7 25.74 -9.56 8.27
N PRO A 8 26.57 -8.50 8.30
CA PRO A 8 27.52 -8.23 9.39
C PRO A 8 26.87 -8.06 10.77
N PHE A 9 25.57 -7.79 10.81
CA PHE A 9 24.78 -7.59 12.01
C PHE A 9 23.98 -8.83 12.43
N GLN A 10 24.23 -10.00 11.83
CA GLN A 10 23.54 -11.25 12.18
C GLN A 10 23.64 -11.60 13.67
N ARG A 11 24.70 -11.16 14.35
CA ARG A 11 24.89 -11.29 15.82
C ARG A 11 23.79 -10.63 16.65
N LEU A 12 23.02 -9.71 16.08
CA LEU A 12 21.93 -8.99 16.77
C LEU A 12 20.60 -9.76 16.72
N VAL A 13 20.52 -10.83 15.93
CA VAL A 13 19.29 -11.63 15.82
C VAL A 13 19.03 -12.33 17.15
N GLN A 14 17.84 -12.09 17.69
CA GLN A 14 17.35 -12.74 18.90
C GLN A 14 16.03 -13.44 18.64
N THR A 15 15.72 -14.42 19.49
CA THR A 15 14.45 -15.15 19.41
C THR A 15 13.51 -14.64 20.51
N ALA A 16 12.28 -14.31 20.13
CA ALA A 16 11.18 -13.99 21.03
C ALA A 16 10.11 -15.08 20.91
N ASN A 17 9.69 -15.63 22.06
CA ASN A 17 8.53 -16.51 22.10
C ASN A 17 7.27 -15.66 22.29
N ILE A 18 6.38 -15.67 21.29
CA ILE A 18 5.13 -14.90 21.30
C ILE A 18 4.00 -15.88 21.04
N GLY A 19 3.12 -16.08 22.02
CA GLY A 19 1.96 -16.98 21.89
C GLY A 19 2.34 -18.44 21.59
N GLY A 20 3.46 -18.93 22.14
CA GLY A 20 3.92 -20.31 21.95
C GLY A 20 4.60 -20.58 20.61
N LYS A 21 4.90 -19.54 19.83
CA LYS A 21 5.71 -19.62 18.60
C LYS A 21 6.97 -18.79 18.74
N ASP A 22 8.05 -19.32 18.21
CA ASP A 22 9.34 -18.63 18.19
C ASP A 22 9.46 -17.76 16.94
N TYR A 23 9.79 -16.49 17.17
CA TYR A 23 10.04 -15.49 16.15
C TYR A 23 11.44 -14.92 16.31
N LYS A 24 12.08 -14.59 15.21
CA LYS A 24 13.38 -13.91 15.17
C LYS A 24 13.18 -12.42 14.94
N PHE A 25 14.03 -11.59 15.51
CA PHE A 25 14.06 -10.16 15.21
C PHE A 25 15.46 -9.61 15.45
N PHE A 26 15.81 -8.50 14.81
CA PHE A 26 17.06 -7.79 15.08
C PHE A 26 16.88 -6.96 16.36
N ASN A 27 17.58 -7.33 17.44
CA ASN A 27 17.54 -6.55 18.67
C ASN A 27 18.50 -5.37 18.57
N LEU A 28 17.97 -4.20 18.20
CA LEU A 28 18.76 -2.97 18.11
C LEU A 28 19.36 -2.54 19.46
N SER A 29 18.73 -2.91 20.59
CA SER A 29 19.29 -2.61 21.91
C SER A 29 20.60 -3.39 22.17
N ALA A 30 20.79 -4.53 21.51
CA ALA A 30 22.02 -5.32 21.59
C ALA A 30 23.22 -4.70 20.84
N LEU A 31 23.01 -3.54 20.18
CA LEU A 31 24.13 -2.70 19.72
C LEU A 31 24.99 -2.18 20.88
N ASN A 32 24.42 -2.08 22.09
CA ASN A 32 25.07 -1.52 23.28
C ASN A 32 25.66 -0.11 23.06
N ASP A 33 25.01 0.68 22.20
CA ASP A 33 25.41 2.06 21.88
C ASP A 33 24.45 3.06 22.54
N PRO A 34 24.95 4.02 23.35
CA PRO A 34 24.10 5.02 24.02
C PRO A 34 23.37 5.95 23.03
N ARG A 35 23.84 6.09 21.79
CA ARG A 35 23.20 6.91 20.75
C ARG A 35 21.84 6.36 20.35
N TYR A 36 21.67 5.03 20.34
CA TYR A 36 20.40 4.38 19.97
C TYR A 36 19.23 4.88 20.84
N GLN A 37 19.45 5.07 22.14
CA GLN A 37 18.41 5.52 23.07
C GLN A 37 17.96 6.97 22.79
N LYS A 38 18.84 7.78 22.18
CA LYS A 38 18.55 9.18 21.81
C LYS A 38 17.89 9.32 20.44
N LEU A 39 17.90 8.27 19.61
CA LEU A 39 17.33 8.34 18.26
C LEU A 39 15.81 8.55 18.32
N PRO A 40 15.25 9.46 17.49
CA PRO A 40 13.81 9.54 17.26
C PRO A 40 13.26 8.21 16.76
N TYR A 41 12.02 7.87 17.12
CA TYR A 41 11.41 6.60 16.73
C TYR A 41 11.37 6.38 15.22
N SER A 42 11.14 7.44 14.43
CA SER A 42 11.19 7.36 12.96
C SER A 42 12.57 6.94 12.45
N ILE A 43 13.65 7.44 13.04
CA ILE A 43 15.04 7.07 12.68
C ILE A 43 15.36 5.63 13.12
N ARG A 44 14.75 5.14 14.21
CA ARG A 44 14.92 3.73 14.62
C ARG A 44 14.36 2.74 13.59
N VAL A 45 13.30 3.11 12.86
CA VAL A 45 12.75 2.29 11.77
C VAL A 45 13.72 2.27 10.57
N LEU A 46 14.32 3.41 10.23
CA LEU A 46 15.37 3.47 9.19
C LEU A 46 16.59 2.63 9.60
N LEU A 47 17.01 2.71 10.86
CA LEU A 47 18.12 1.93 11.41
C LEU A 47 17.85 0.42 11.36
N GLU A 48 16.64 -0.01 11.73
CA GLU A 48 16.25 -1.42 11.64
C GLU A 48 16.31 -1.91 10.20
N SER A 49 15.76 -1.14 9.26
CA SER A 49 15.76 -1.49 7.84
C SER A 49 17.20 -1.62 7.31
N ALA A 50 18.09 -0.68 7.65
CA ALA A 50 19.48 -0.73 7.24
C ALA A 50 20.23 -1.93 7.85
N ILE A 51 20.05 -2.20 9.14
CA ILE A 51 20.68 -3.35 9.82
C ILE A 51 20.22 -4.67 9.19
N ARG A 52 18.92 -4.86 9.01
CA ARG A 52 18.36 -6.11 8.48
C ARG A 52 18.76 -6.36 7.03
N ASN A 53 18.88 -5.31 6.23
CA ASN A 53 19.21 -5.41 4.80
C ASN A 53 20.69 -5.15 4.48
N CYS A 54 21.57 -5.07 5.48
CA CYS A 54 23.01 -4.88 5.25
C CYS A 54 23.60 -6.09 4.51
N ASP A 55 23.97 -5.86 3.25
CA ASP A 55 24.45 -6.88 2.31
C ASP A 55 25.88 -6.60 1.80
N ASP A 56 26.50 -5.53 2.30
CA ASP A 56 27.81 -5.01 1.86
C ASP A 56 27.85 -4.64 0.36
N PHE A 57 26.68 -4.35 -0.23
CA PHE A 57 26.54 -3.95 -1.63
C PHE A 57 25.61 -2.76 -1.80
N GLN A 58 24.30 -2.93 -1.57
CA GLN A 58 23.33 -1.83 -1.58
C GLN A 58 23.30 -1.09 -0.25
N VAL A 59 23.44 -1.82 0.86
CA VAL A 59 23.44 -1.26 2.22
C VAL A 59 24.74 -1.64 2.90
N LEU A 60 25.59 -0.64 3.13
CA LEU A 60 26.93 -0.83 3.66
C LEU A 60 26.93 -0.68 5.19
N PRO A 61 27.86 -1.34 5.92
CA PRO A 61 27.98 -1.16 7.37
C PRO A 61 28.20 0.29 7.80
N LYS A 62 28.86 1.09 6.94
CA LYS A 62 29.05 2.54 7.17
C LYS A 62 27.71 3.30 7.19
N ASP A 63 26.70 2.83 6.46
CA ASP A 63 25.40 3.50 6.36
C ASP A 63 24.61 3.29 7.66
N VAL A 64 24.73 2.10 8.27
CA VAL A 64 24.21 1.84 9.62
C VAL A 64 24.83 2.80 10.64
N GLU A 65 26.15 3.02 10.57
CA GLU A 65 26.84 3.98 11.43
C GLU A 65 26.40 5.43 11.14
N HIS A 66 26.18 5.79 9.88
CA HIS A 66 25.67 7.11 9.52
C HIS A 66 24.29 7.40 10.14
N ILE A 67 23.39 6.40 10.12
CA ILE A 67 22.06 6.49 10.74
C ILE A 67 22.19 6.54 12.28
N LEU A 68 23.11 5.76 12.86
CA LEU A 68 23.32 5.74 14.31
C LEU A 68 23.88 7.08 14.83
N ASP A 69 24.73 7.76 14.04
CA ASP A 69 25.25 9.11 14.33
C ASP A 69 24.35 10.24 13.81
N TRP A 70 23.04 10.00 13.69
CA TRP A 70 22.02 10.94 13.20
C TRP A 70 22.15 12.34 13.80
N GLU A 71 22.37 12.46 15.12
CA GLU A 71 22.47 13.75 15.82
C GLU A 71 23.52 14.68 15.20
N LYS A 72 24.64 14.12 14.73
CA LYS A 72 25.73 14.87 14.08
C LYS A 72 25.56 14.95 12.56
N ASN A 73 24.94 13.94 11.94
CA ASN A 73 24.86 13.82 10.49
C ASN A 73 23.66 14.54 9.87
N GLN A 74 22.62 14.85 10.65
CA GLN A 74 21.43 15.55 10.18
C GLN A 74 21.70 16.93 9.55
N THR A 75 22.86 17.55 9.83
CA THR A 75 23.28 18.84 9.26
C THR A 75 24.32 18.73 8.15
N LYS A 76 24.78 17.51 7.83
CA LYS A 76 25.93 17.26 6.95
C LYS A 76 25.56 16.72 5.56
N ASN A 77 24.28 16.69 5.22
CA ASN A 77 23.76 16.15 3.94
C ASN A 77 24.29 14.75 3.63
N VAL A 78 24.36 13.87 4.65
CA VAL A 78 24.76 12.48 4.47
C VAL A 78 23.57 11.70 3.92
N GLU A 79 23.74 11.09 2.75
CA GLU A 79 22.76 10.17 2.17
C GLU A 79 22.78 8.82 2.88
N ILE A 80 21.59 8.24 3.06
CA ILE A 80 21.40 6.94 3.72
C ILE A 80 20.44 6.10 2.87
N PRO A 81 20.67 4.78 2.74
CA PRO A 81 19.77 3.91 2.03
C PRO A 81 18.57 3.56 2.90
N PHE A 82 17.40 3.46 2.28
CA PHE A 82 16.19 2.97 2.91
C PHE A 82 15.49 1.90 2.08
N LYS A 83 15.28 0.72 2.67
CA LYS A 83 14.52 -0.38 2.05
C LYS A 83 13.19 -0.55 2.79
N PRO A 84 12.09 0.02 2.27
CA PRO A 84 10.78 -0.09 2.92
C PRO A 84 10.31 -1.55 2.92
N ALA A 85 9.39 -1.88 3.83
CA ALA A 85 8.82 -3.22 3.94
C ALA A 85 7.87 -3.57 2.79
N ARG A 86 7.21 -2.56 2.20
CA ARG A 86 6.24 -2.72 1.11
C ARG A 86 6.09 -1.44 0.29
N VAL A 87 5.34 -1.55 -0.81
CA VAL A 87 4.94 -0.43 -1.67
C VAL A 87 3.42 -0.35 -1.76
N ILE A 88 2.87 0.86 -1.82
CA ILE A 88 1.45 1.07 -2.14
C ILE A 88 1.30 1.88 -3.44
N LEU A 89 0.39 1.43 -4.30
CA LEU A 89 0.12 2.03 -5.61
C LEU A 89 -1.34 2.47 -5.66
N GLN A 90 -1.60 3.53 -6.42
CA GLN A 90 -2.95 3.89 -6.88
C GLN A 90 -3.07 3.54 -8.37
N ASP A 91 -4.27 3.53 -8.94
CA ASP A 91 -4.52 2.98 -10.27
C ASP A 91 -3.82 3.72 -11.43
N PHE A 92 -3.73 5.06 -11.39
CA PHE A 92 -3.05 5.85 -12.43
C PHE A 92 -1.55 5.58 -12.52
N THR A 93 -0.88 5.31 -11.41
CA THR A 93 0.56 4.97 -11.35
C THR A 93 0.81 3.47 -11.31
N GLY A 94 -0.17 2.68 -10.90
CA GLY A 94 -0.08 1.23 -10.82
C GLY A 94 -0.22 0.57 -12.20
N VAL A 95 -1.04 1.12 -13.11
CA VAL A 95 -1.11 0.63 -14.50
C VAL A 95 0.25 0.68 -15.20
N PRO A 96 0.97 1.82 -15.28
CA PRO A 96 2.29 1.86 -15.93
C PRO A 96 3.29 0.90 -15.24
N ALA A 97 3.31 0.83 -13.91
CA ALA A 97 4.18 -0.12 -13.21
C ALA A 97 3.94 -1.59 -13.62
N VAL A 98 2.67 -2.01 -13.74
CA VAL A 98 2.34 -3.38 -14.21
C VAL A 98 2.72 -3.58 -15.68
N VAL A 99 2.59 -2.55 -16.52
CA VAL A 99 3.08 -2.58 -17.91
C VAL A 99 4.60 -2.78 -17.94
N ASP A 100 5.34 -2.07 -17.10
CA ASP A 100 6.79 -2.18 -17.05
C ASP A 100 7.24 -3.56 -16.55
N PHE A 101 6.56 -4.15 -15.57
CA PHE A 101 6.79 -5.56 -15.19
C PHE A 101 6.51 -6.53 -16.34
N ALA A 102 5.44 -6.32 -17.12
CA ALA A 102 5.15 -7.13 -18.29
C ALA A 102 6.23 -7.00 -19.38
N ALA A 103 6.66 -5.76 -19.65
CA ALA A 103 7.71 -5.46 -20.63
C ALA A 103 9.07 -6.04 -20.21
N MET A 104 9.43 -5.95 -18.92
CA MET A 104 10.64 -6.57 -18.37
C MET A 104 10.60 -8.10 -18.51
N ARG A 105 9.44 -8.73 -18.29
CA ARG A 105 9.28 -10.18 -18.52
C ARG A 105 9.53 -10.57 -19.96
N ASP A 106 8.98 -9.82 -20.90
CA ASP A 106 9.19 -10.04 -22.34
C ASP A 106 10.65 -9.82 -22.74
N ALA A 107 11.31 -8.80 -22.17
CA ALA A 107 12.73 -8.54 -22.39
C ALA A 107 13.61 -9.69 -21.89
N VAL A 108 13.38 -10.15 -20.65
CA VAL A 108 14.11 -11.30 -20.07
C VAL A 108 13.91 -12.57 -20.90
N LYS A 109 12.67 -12.83 -21.35
CA LYS A 109 12.37 -13.96 -22.24
C LYS A 109 13.17 -13.89 -23.53
N ARG A 110 13.23 -12.70 -24.15
CA ARG A 110 13.95 -12.46 -25.42
C ARG A 110 15.45 -12.66 -25.29
N LEU A 111 16.00 -12.39 -24.11
CA LEU A 111 17.40 -12.62 -23.77
C LEU A 111 17.69 -14.06 -23.31
N GLY A 112 16.70 -14.97 -23.36
CA GLY A 112 16.86 -16.37 -22.95
C GLY A 112 16.86 -16.60 -21.43
N GLY A 113 16.50 -15.59 -20.63
CA GLY A 113 16.32 -15.71 -19.20
C GLY A 113 14.93 -16.24 -18.82
N ASP A 114 14.72 -16.47 -17.52
CA ASP A 114 13.43 -16.88 -16.96
C ASP A 114 12.57 -15.67 -16.56
N PRO A 115 11.45 -15.39 -17.28
CA PRO A 115 10.56 -14.27 -16.95
C PRO A 115 9.89 -14.40 -15.59
N GLN A 116 9.77 -15.62 -15.03
CA GLN A 116 9.16 -15.83 -13.72
C GLN A 116 10.01 -15.31 -12.57
N LYS A 117 11.25 -14.89 -12.83
CA LYS A 117 12.09 -14.18 -11.85
C LYS A 117 11.70 -12.71 -11.71
N ILE A 118 11.01 -12.13 -12.68
CA ILE A 118 10.57 -10.74 -12.65
C ILE A 118 9.25 -10.66 -11.87
N ASN A 119 9.37 -10.29 -10.60
CA ASN A 119 8.26 -10.01 -9.67
C ASN A 119 8.71 -8.93 -8.66
N PRO A 120 7.76 -8.20 -8.06
CA PRO A 120 8.03 -7.40 -6.88
C PRO A 120 8.71 -8.21 -5.77
N VAL A 121 9.84 -7.71 -5.26
CA VAL A 121 10.60 -8.35 -4.17
C VAL A 121 9.95 -8.12 -2.81
N CYS A 122 9.21 -7.02 -2.66
CA CYS A 122 8.40 -6.71 -1.49
C CYS A 122 6.90 -6.77 -1.86
N PRO A 123 6.00 -6.88 -0.87
CA PRO A 123 4.57 -6.70 -1.09
C PRO A 123 4.27 -5.36 -1.77
N ALA A 124 3.42 -5.40 -2.79
CA ALA A 124 2.92 -4.26 -3.52
C ALA A 124 1.39 -4.30 -3.48
N ASP A 125 0.77 -3.36 -2.76
CA ASP A 125 -0.68 -3.24 -2.68
C ASP A 125 -1.14 -2.13 -3.64
N LEU A 126 -1.96 -2.45 -4.64
CA LEU A 126 -2.55 -1.47 -5.56
C LEU A 126 -4.02 -1.26 -5.21
N VAL A 127 -4.43 -0.03 -4.97
CA VAL A 127 -5.83 0.33 -4.71
C VAL A 127 -6.39 1.09 -5.91
N ILE A 128 -7.57 0.68 -6.36
CA ILE A 128 -8.30 1.34 -7.44
C ILE A 128 -9.32 2.29 -6.82
N ASP A 129 -9.02 3.59 -6.81
CA ASP A 129 -9.84 4.61 -6.17
C ASP A 129 -9.92 5.93 -6.96
N HIS A 130 -9.03 6.19 -7.92
CA HIS A 130 -9.03 7.43 -8.70
C HIS A 130 -9.84 7.35 -10.00
N SER A 131 -10.48 6.20 -10.28
CA SER A 131 -11.25 5.98 -11.52
C SER A 131 -12.72 6.38 -11.43
N ILE A 132 -13.31 6.42 -10.24
CA ILE A 132 -14.72 6.78 -10.05
C ILE A 132 -14.93 8.27 -10.25
N GLN A 133 -16.01 8.63 -10.95
CA GLN A 133 -16.41 10.01 -11.17
C GLN A 133 -17.82 10.23 -10.63
N VAL A 134 -18.11 11.46 -10.23
CA VAL A 134 -19.45 11.87 -9.83
C VAL A 134 -20.21 12.32 -11.07
N ASP A 135 -20.57 11.37 -11.93
CA ASP A 135 -21.39 11.61 -13.13
C ASP A 135 -22.83 11.96 -12.75
N VAL A 136 -23.34 11.22 -11.76
CA VAL A 136 -24.64 11.44 -11.14
C VAL A 136 -24.40 11.77 -9.68
N SER A 137 -25.00 12.87 -9.22
CA SER A 137 -25.08 13.23 -7.81
C SER A 137 -26.53 13.47 -7.44
N ARG A 138 -26.88 13.28 -6.16
CA ARG A 138 -28.23 13.56 -5.66
C ARG A 138 -29.32 12.88 -6.53
N SER A 139 -29.19 11.56 -6.71
CA SER A 139 -30.31 10.70 -7.13
C SER A 139 -31.53 11.08 -6.30
N THR A 140 -32.55 11.61 -6.96
CA THR A 140 -33.47 12.53 -6.30
C THR A 140 -34.33 11.77 -5.30
N LEU A 141 -34.09 11.98 -4.01
CA LEU A 141 -35.17 11.93 -3.03
C LEU A 141 -36.06 13.14 -3.33
N ARG A 142 -36.96 13.04 -4.31
CA ARG A 142 -38.07 14.00 -4.43
C ARG A 142 -39.10 13.68 -3.34
N PHE A 143 -38.68 13.78 -2.09
CA PHE A 143 -39.61 14.00 -1.01
C PHE A 143 -39.71 15.51 -0.87
N SER A 144 -40.89 16.07 -1.12
CA SER A 144 -41.21 17.38 -0.54
C SER A 144 -40.92 17.25 0.96
N PRO A 145 -40.01 18.07 1.53
CA PRO A 145 -39.85 18.08 2.98
C PRO A 145 -41.21 18.48 3.53
N ASN A 146 -41.89 17.52 4.17
CA ASN A 146 -43.09 17.85 4.92
C ASN A 146 -42.56 18.44 6.23
N PRO A 147 -42.73 19.75 6.51
CA PRO A 147 -42.10 20.40 7.66
C PRO A 147 -42.53 19.85 9.03
N GLY A 148 -43.45 18.87 9.06
CA GLY A 148 -43.91 18.14 10.24
C GLY A 148 -43.42 16.70 10.41
N GLY A 149 -42.40 16.23 9.68
CA GLY A 149 -41.75 14.92 9.96
C GLY A 149 -42.52 13.66 9.53
N GLY A 150 -43.31 13.73 8.46
CA GLY A 150 -44.04 12.58 7.91
C GLY A 150 -43.23 11.67 6.98
N GLN A 151 -43.67 10.41 6.80
CA GLN A 151 -43.01 9.45 5.92
C GLN A 151 -42.98 9.92 4.45
N PRO A 152 -41.93 9.54 3.71
CA PRO A 152 -41.81 9.78 2.28
C PRO A 152 -43.00 9.26 1.45
N LYS A 153 -43.50 10.07 0.50
CA LYS A 153 -44.65 9.74 -0.36
C LYS A 153 -44.25 9.47 -1.80
N CYS A 154 -44.94 8.53 -2.47
CA CYS A 154 -44.83 8.28 -3.90
C CYS A 154 -45.37 9.47 -4.73
N LEU A 155 -44.70 9.91 -5.79
CA LEU A 155 -45.22 11.01 -6.63
C LEU A 155 -46.48 10.65 -7.45
N ASN A 156 -46.72 9.37 -7.75
CA ASN A 156 -47.86 8.95 -8.59
C ASN A 156 -49.13 8.60 -7.80
N CYS A 157 -49.03 8.13 -6.56
CA CYS A 157 -50.19 7.80 -5.72
C CYS A 157 -50.24 8.52 -4.38
N GLU A 158 -49.22 9.32 -4.02
CA GLU A 158 -49.07 9.98 -2.72
C GLU A 158 -49.11 9.05 -1.49
N GLY A 159 -49.03 7.73 -1.70
CA GLY A 159 -49.01 6.72 -0.65
C GLY A 159 -47.65 6.64 0.07
N PRO A 160 -47.62 6.11 1.30
CA PRO A 160 -46.38 5.91 2.06
C PRO A 160 -45.45 4.92 1.32
N CYS A 161 -44.20 5.31 1.11
CA CYS A 161 -43.18 4.46 0.47
C CYS A 161 -42.16 4.00 1.51
N SER A 162 -42.23 2.72 1.89
CA SER A 162 -41.25 2.05 2.74
C SER A 162 -40.14 1.34 1.95
N ASP A 163 -40.37 1.01 0.67
CA ASP A 163 -39.56 0.04 -0.08
C ASP A 163 -39.22 0.48 -1.50
N LYS A 164 -38.25 -0.21 -2.12
CA LYS A 164 -37.73 -0.01 -3.49
C LYS A 164 -38.81 -0.08 -4.59
N ILE A 165 -40.00 -0.62 -4.31
CA ILE A 165 -41.11 -0.78 -5.27
C ILE A 165 -42.41 -0.31 -4.62
N CYS A 166 -43.17 0.54 -5.31
CA CYS A 166 -44.48 1.00 -4.86
C CYS A 166 -45.49 -0.16 -4.88
N PRO A 167 -46.12 -0.51 -3.74
CA PRO A 167 -47.02 -1.68 -3.67
C PRO A 167 -48.32 -1.51 -4.48
N PHE A 168 -48.66 -0.30 -4.93
CA PHE A 168 -49.87 -0.03 -5.70
C PHE A 168 -49.69 -0.08 -7.22
N HIS A 169 -48.49 0.27 -7.71
CA HIS A 169 -48.22 0.37 -9.15
C HIS A 169 -47.09 -0.53 -9.63
N GLY A 170 -46.35 -1.20 -8.72
CA GLY A 170 -45.21 -2.05 -9.08
C GLY A 170 -44.01 -1.30 -9.66
N HIS A 171 -44.03 0.05 -9.67
CA HIS A 171 -42.93 0.87 -10.15
C HIS A 171 -41.85 1.06 -9.08
N LYS A 172 -40.57 1.12 -9.49
CA LYS A 172 -39.49 1.46 -8.58
C LYS A 172 -39.73 2.83 -7.97
N THR A 173 -39.68 2.92 -6.65
CA THR A 173 -39.58 4.21 -5.96
C THR A 173 -38.19 4.75 -6.28
N SER A 174 -38.06 6.03 -6.62
CA SER A 174 -36.77 6.62 -6.97
C SER A 174 -35.84 6.62 -5.75
N SER A 175 -35.13 5.51 -5.58
CA SER A 175 -34.15 5.28 -4.51
C SER A 175 -32.82 5.92 -4.87
N ALA A 176 -31.95 6.08 -3.87
CA ALA A 176 -30.62 6.64 -4.04
C ALA A 176 -29.70 5.69 -4.85
N ASP A 177 -29.76 5.77 -6.19
CA ASP A 177 -29.05 4.91 -7.14
C ASP A 177 -27.80 5.56 -7.77
N ALA A 178 -27.49 6.81 -7.39
CA ALA A 178 -26.34 7.54 -7.93
C ALA A 178 -25.01 6.79 -7.75
N LEU A 179 -24.82 6.10 -6.62
CA LEU A 179 -23.61 5.29 -6.38
C LEU A 179 -23.48 4.14 -7.38
N GLU A 180 -24.56 3.38 -7.57
CA GLU A 180 -24.59 2.24 -8.49
C GLU A 180 -24.35 2.70 -9.93
N GLN A 181 -25.01 3.79 -10.35
CA GLN A 181 -24.82 4.36 -11.69
C GLN A 181 -23.38 4.84 -11.92
N ASN A 182 -22.77 5.53 -10.94
CA ASN A 182 -21.38 5.97 -11.06
C ASN A 182 -20.40 4.78 -11.12
N GLN A 183 -20.65 3.72 -10.36
CA GLN A 183 -19.85 2.48 -10.40
C GLN A 183 -19.99 1.73 -11.73
N GLU A 184 -21.19 1.68 -12.31
CA GLU A 184 -21.40 1.08 -13.63
C GLU A 184 -20.67 1.86 -14.74
N LEU A 185 -20.70 3.20 -14.68
CA LEU A 185 -19.98 4.07 -15.61
C LEU A 185 -18.47 3.93 -15.44
N GLU A 186 -17.96 3.89 -14.20
CA GLU A 186 -16.55 3.64 -13.89
C GLU A 186 -16.08 2.34 -14.53
N PHE A 187 -16.83 1.24 -14.33
CA PHE A 187 -16.48 -0.07 -14.85
C PHE A 187 -16.50 -0.10 -16.38
N THR A 188 -17.47 0.57 -17.00
CA THR A 188 -17.58 0.64 -18.46
C THR A 188 -16.41 1.42 -19.07
N ARG A 189 -16.05 2.57 -18.49
CA ARG A 189 -14.96 3.44 -18.97
C ARG A 189 -13.57 2.82 -18.78
N ASN A 190 -13.37 2.12 -17.67
CA ASN A 190 -12.05 1.61 -17.27
C ASN A 190 -11.91 0.09 -17.44
N LYS A 191 -12.81 -0.55 -18.19
CA LYS A 191 -12.85 -2.01 -18.36
C LYS A 191 -11.50 -2.61 -18.75
N GLU A 192 -10.82 -2.02 -19.73
CA GLU A 192 -9.52 -2.51 -20.19
C GLU A 192 -8.45 -2.44 -19.09
N ARG A 193 -8.36 -1.30 -18.39
CA ARG A 193 -7.45 -1.10 -17.26
C ARG A 193 -7.71 -2.11 -16.15
N PHE A 194 -8.97 -2.33 -15.79
CA PHE A 194 -9.34 -3.27 -14.73
C PHE A 194 -9.04 -4.72 -15.11
N VAL A 195 -9.28 -5.10 -16.37
CA VAL A 195 -8.91 -6.43 -16.88
C VAL A 195 -7.39 -6.60 -16.85
N PHE A 196 -6.63 -5.58 -17.25
CA PHE A 196 -5.17 -5.60 -17.23
C PHE A 196 -4.60 -5.70 -15.80
N LEU A 197 -5.10 -4.87 -14.87
CA LEU A 197 -4.71 -4.95 -13.46
C LEU A 197 -5.08 -6.31 -12.86
N LYS A 198 -6.27 -6.83 -13.14
CA LYS A 198 -6.68 -8.17 -12.69
C LYS A 198 -5.76 -9.28 -13.23
N TRP A 199 -5.23 -9.13 -14.44
CA TRP A 199 -4.17 -10.00 -14.94
C TRP A 199 -2.88 -9.83 -14.13
N GLY A 200 -2.45 -8.58 -13.88
CA GLY A 200 -1.26 -8.27 -13.08
C GLY A 200 -1.30 -8.92 -11.69
N ALA A 201 -2.42 -8.81 -10.98
CA ALA A 201 -2.64 -9.44 -9.67
C ALA A 201 -2.47 -10.98 -9.67
N ARG A 202 -2.71 -11.62 -10.81
CA ARG A 202 -2.57 -13.08 -10.97
C ARG A 202 -1.19 -13.47 -11.49
N ALA A 203 -0.60 -12.61 -12.31
CA ALA A 203 0.65 -12.88 -13.00
C ALA A 203 1.88 -12.56 -12.14
N LEU A 204 1.79 -11.58 -11.25
CA LEU A 204 2.87 -11.10 -10.39
C LEU A 204 2.70 -11.63 -8.97
N LYS A 205 3.75 -12.22 -8.42
CA LYS A 205 3.82 -12.57 -7.00
C LYS A 205 3.94 -11.29 -6.17
N ASN A 206 3.50 -11.35 -4.91
CA ASN A 206 3.53 -10.22 -3.98
C ASN A 206 2.69 -9.00 -4.40
N MET A 207 1.85 -9.12 -5.44
CA MET A 207 0.97 -8.04 -5.87
C MET A 207 -0.47 -8.31 -5.43
N LEU A 208 -1.00 -7.44 -4.59
CA LEU A 208 -2.40 -7.43 -4.18
C LEU A 208 -3.11 -6.27 -4.89
N ILE A 209 -4.30 -6.51 -5.44
CA ILE A 209 -5.12 -5.45 -6.03
C ILE A 209 -6.45 -5.37 -5.30
N VAL A 210 -6.71 -4.21 -4.71
CA VAL A 210 -7.99 -3.87 -4.10
C VAL A 210 -8.92 -3.34 -5.20
N PRO A 211 -10.09 -3.95 -5.41
CA PRO A 211 -10.99 -3.60 -6.51
C PRO A 211 -11.66 -2.22 -6.31
N PRO A 212 -12.20 -1.62 -7.39
CA PRO A 212 -12.93 -0.36 -7.31
C PRO A 212 -14.12 -0.44 -6.35
N GLY A 213 -14.48 0.68 -5.74
CA GLY A 213 -15.58 0.78 -4.78
C GLY A 213 -15.27 0.24 -3.38
N SER A 214 -14.02 -0.17 -3.10
CA SER A 214 -13.60 -0.65 -1.77
C SER A 214 -13.24 0.46 -0.77
N GLY A 215 -13.21 1.72 -1.23
CA GLY A 215 -12.75 2.87 -0.47
C GLY A 215 -11.55 3.56 -1.12
N ILE A 216 -11.02 4.60 -0.46
CA ILE A 216 -9.84 5.35 -0.92
C ILE A 216 -8.55 4.73 -0.40
N VAL A 217 -7.45 4.86 -1.15
CA VAL A 217 -6.17 4.18 -0.90
C VAL A 217 -5.66 4.38 0.53
N HIS A 218 -5.73 5.60 1.07
CA HIS A 218 -5.20 5.89 2.42
C HIS A 218 -6.08 5.32 3.52
N GLN A 219 -7.40 5.34 3.36
CA GLN A 219 -8.31 4.78 4.34
C GLN A 219 -8.21 3.25 4.36
N VAL A 220 -8.21 2.62 3.18
CA VAL A 220 -7.98 1.17 3.04
C VAL A 220 -6.60 0.79 3.59
N ASN A 221 -5.58 1.64 3.39
CA ASN A 221 -4.26 1.40 3.95
C ASN A 221 -4.29 1.40 5.48
N LEU A 222 -4.91 2.40 6.11
CA LEU A 222 -5.01 2.48 7.57
C LEU A 222 -5.83 1.34 8.19
N GLU A 223 -6.97 1.01 7.58
CA GLU A 223 -7.96 0.11 8.17
C GLU A 223 -7.69 -1.37 7.87
N PHE A 224 -7.02 -1.67 6.75
CA PHE A 224 -6.92 -3.05 6.25
C PHE A 224 -5.51 -3.48 5.83
N LEU A 225 -4.73 -2.61 5.20
CA LEU A 225 -3.40 -3.00 4.67
C LEU A 225 -2.25 -2.72 5.65
N ALA A 226 -2.41 -1.90 6.67
CA ALA A 226 -1.36 -1.64 7.64
C ALA A 226 -1.06 -2.91 8.44
N ARG A 227 0.20 -3.33 8.47
CA ARG A 227 0.62 -4.50 9.25
C ARG A 227 1.17 -4.10 10.62
N VAL A 228 1.72 -2.88 10.74
CA VAL A 228 2.44 -2.34 11.90
C VAL A 228 3.75 -3.09 12.19
N VAL A 229 3.70 -4.42 12.27
CA VAL A 229 4.85 -5.32 12.34
C VAL A 229 4.69 -6.41 11.30
N PHE A 230 5.68 -6.54 10.41
CA PHE A 230 5.77 -7.63 9.47
C PHE A 230 6.24 -8.92 10.14
N ASN A 231 5.80 -10.05 9.59
CA ASN A 231 6.33 -11.37 9.89
C ASN A 231 6.66 -12.05 8.56
N ASP A 232 7.93 -12.01 8.17
CA ASP A 232 8.43 -12.71 6.98
C ASP A 232 9.22 -13.94 7.41
N ASN A 233 8.68 -15.12 7.13
CA ASN A 233 9.31 -16.41 7.44
C ASN A 233 9.82 -16.53 8.90
N GLY A 234 9.06 -15.96 9.85
CA GLY A 234 9.40 -15.97 11.27
C GLY A 234 10.29 -14.80 11.71
N THR A 235 10.69 -13.90 10.81
CA THR A 235 11.44 -12.69 11.13
C THR A 235 10.49 -11.50 11.28
N LEU A 236 10.55 -10.83 12.43
CA LEU A 236 9.75 -9.66 12.76
C LEU A 236 10.52 -8.37 12.50
N TYR A 237 9.86 -7.40 11.87
CA TYR A 237 10.39 -6.06 11.63
C TYR A 237 9.26 -5.03 11.46
N PRO A 238 9.51 -3.73 11.67
CA PRO A 238 8.48 -2.69 11.55
C PRO A 238 7.90 -2.61 10.14
N ASP A 239 6.60 -2.36 10.04
CA ASP A 239 5.98 -1.92 8.78
C ASP A 239 6.55 -0.55 8.40
N SER A 240 6.82 -0.40 7.11
CA SER A 240 7.23 0.84 6.48
C SER A 240 6.95 0.77 5.00
N LEU A 241 6.65 1.91 4.38
CA LEU A 241 6.31 1.91 2.96
C LEU A 241 6.66 3.21 2.25
N VAL A 242 6.76 3.11 0.94
CA VAL A 242 6.57 4.25 0.05
C VAL A 242 5.37 4.02 -0.84
N GLY A 243 4.77 5.11 -1.30
CA GLY A 243 3.61 5.03 -2.16
C GLY A 243 3.60 6.07 -3.25
N THR A 244 2.95 5.76 -4.36
CA THR A 244 2.81 6.69 -5.49
C THR A 244 1.67 7.68 -5.31
N ASP A 245 1.43 8.07 -4.06
CA ASP A 245 0.41 9.03 -3.64
C ASP A 245 0.98 9.91 -2.51
N SER A 246 0.77 11.22 -2.59
CA SER A 246 1.30 12.20 -1.64
C SER A 246 0.77 12.02 -0.20
N HIS A 247 -0.48 11.54 -0.03
CA HIS A 247 -1.06 11.31 1.29
C HIS A 247 -0.68 9.95 1.88
N THR A 248 0.24 9.19 1.27
CA THR A 248 0.85 7.99 1.88
C THR A 248 1.34 8.28 3.31
N THR A 249 1.74 9.53 3.58
CA THR A 249 2.10 10.04 4.90
C THR A 249 1.03 9.89 5.98
N MET A 250 -0.24 9.68 5.63
CA MET A 250 -1.33 9.47 6.59
C MET A 250 -1.09 8.24 7.49
N ILE A 251 -0.41 7.21 6.96
CA ILE A 251 -0.09 5.97 7.69
C ILE A 251 0.84 6.19 8.90
N ASN A 252 1.58 7.32 8.92
CA ASN A 252 2.46 7.68 10.02
C ASN A 252 1.68 7.86 11.34
N GLY A 253 0.37 8.17 11.27
CA GLY A 253 -0.51 8.24 12.45
C GLY A 253 -0.67 6.90 13.20
N LEU A 254 -0.38 5.77 12.54
CA LEU A 254 -0.37 4.42 13.13
C LEU A 254 1.04 3.94 13.54
N GLY A 255 2.04 4.82 13.50
CA GLY A 255 3.43 4.46 13.83
C GLY A 255 4.18 3.70 12.73
N VAL A 256 3.62 3.66 11.51
CA VAL A 256 4.26 3.10 10.32
C VAL A 256 4.97 4.21 9.56
N VAL A 257 6.27 4.11 9.34
CA VAL A 257 7.03 5.13 8.61
C VAL A 257 6.75 5.01 7.12
N GLY A 258 6.16 6.03 6.51
CA GLY A 258 5.98 6.08 5.07
C GLY A 258 5.67 7.45 4.47
N TRP A 259 5.96 7.59 3.18
CA TRP A 259 5.80 8.83 2.42
C TRP A 259 5.55 8.60 0.94
N GLY A 260 5.14 9.67 0.25
CA GLY A 260 4.88 9.66 -1.18
C GLY A 260 6.16 9.77 -2.01
N VAL A 261 6.25 8.99 -3.09
CA VAL A 261 7.34 9.00 -4.07
C VAL A 261 6.77 8.98 -5.50
N GLY A 262 7.61 9.17 -6.51
CA GLY A 262 7.22 9.00 -7.91
C GLY A 262 7.05 7.51 -8.29
N GLY A 263 6.46 7.27 -9.46
CA GLY A 263 6.25 5.91 -9.97
C GLY A 263 7.56 5.14 -10.17
N ILE A 264 8.58 5.81 -10.71
CA ILE A 264 9.89 5.21 -11.00
C ILE A 264 10.59 4.78 -9.69
N GLU A 265 10.54 5.62 -8.65
CA GLU A 265 11.11 5.26 -7.35
C GLU A 265 10.37 4.07 -6.73
N ALA A 266 9.04 4.05 -6.80
CA ALA A 266 8.25 2.92 -6.31
C ALA A 266 8.57 1.62 -7.07
N GLU A 267 8.75 1.68 -8.39
CA GLU A 267 9.19 0.56 -9.22
C GLU A 267 10.59 0.07 -8.88
N ALA A 268 11.53 1.00 -8.68
CA ALA A 268 12.89 0.66 -8.26
C ALA A 268 12.88 -0.10 -6.92
N VAL A 269 12.06 0.34 -5.96
CA VAL A 269 11.86 -0.35 -4.67
C VAL A 269 11.27 -1.75 -4.88
N MET A 270 10.25 -1.89 -5.73
CA MET A 270 9.68 -3.20 -6.05
C MET A 270 10.70 -4.13 -6.71
N LEU A 271 11.73 -3.60 -7.39
CA LEU A 271 12.86 -4.37 -7.93
C LEU A 271 14.01 -4.58 -6.94
N GLY A 272 13.88 -4.04 -5.72
CA GLY A 272 14.83 -4.24 -4.61
C GLY A 272 15.87 -3.15 -4.44
N GLN A 273 15.77 -2.04 -5.16
CA GLN A 273 16.62 -0.87 -4.96
C GLN A 273 16.23 -0.13 -3.67
N SER A 274 17.21 0.33 -2.90
CA SER A 274 16.98 1.25 -1.79
C SER A 274 16.70 2.67 -2.29
N ILE A 275 15.87 3.40 -1.54
CA ILE A 275 15.71 4.86 -1.67
C ILE A 275 16.88 5.57 -1.02
#